data_AF-A0AB73NN75-F1
#
_entry.id   AF-A0AB73NN75-F1
#
_cell.length_a   1.000
_cell.length_b   1.000
_cell.length_c   1.000
_cell.angle_alpha   90.00
_cell.angle_beta   90.00
_cell.angle_gamma   90.00
#
_symmetry.space_group_name_H-M   'P 1'
#
loop_
_entity.id
_entity.type
_entity.pdbx_description
1 polymer ?
#
loop_
_entity_poly.entity_id
_entity_poly.type
_entity_poly.pdbx_seq_one_letter_code
_entity_poly.pdbx_strand_id
1 'polypeptide(L)' 'MDNETFIKHIREALERSDLSQVESKQVEELLKTLLTNHTPEELSRLLLGIIEPMHK' A
#
# COMPACT_ATOMS: atom_id res chain seq x y z
N MET A 1 -0.86 -13.36 -5.39
CA MET A 1 0.05 -12.31 -5.88
C MET A 1 1.33 -12.40 -5.07
N ASP A 2 2.51 -12.28 -5.68
CA ASP A 2 3.76 -12.28 -4.90
C ASP A 2 4.08 -10.87 -4.35
N ASN A 3 5.02 -10.82 -3.40
CA ASN A 3 5.40 -9.57 -2.73
C ASN A 3 5.99 -8.54 -3.72
N GLU A 4 6.73 -8.98 -4.73
CA GLU A 4 7.35 -8.09 -5.72
C GLU A 4 6.30 -7.41 -6.60
N THR A 5 5.32 -8.17 -7.07
CA THR A 5 4.19 -7.68 -7.85
C THR A 5 3.35 -6.71 -7.03
N PHE A 6 3.11 -7.01 -5.74
CA PHE A 6 2.37 -6.11 -4.86
C PHE A 6 3.10 -4.78 -4.64
N ILE A 7 4.40 -4.81 -4.34
CA ILE A 7 5.21 -3.60 -4.19
C ILE A 7 5.24 -2.77 -5.46
N LYS A 8 5.28 -3.42 -6.64
CA LYS A 8 5.19 -2.72 -7.92
C LYS A 8 3.87 -1.95 -8.05
N HIS A 9 2.73 -2.58 -7.75
CA HIS A 9 1.42 -1.90 -7.79
C HIS A 9 1.36 -0.73 -6.81
N ILE A 10 1.92 -0.89 -5.61
CA ILE A 10 1.99 0.20 -4.63
C ILE A 10 2.80 1.38 -5.18
N ARG A 11 3.97 1.14 -5.78
CA ARG A 11 4.77 2.21 -6.40
C ARG A 11 4.01 2.93 -7.51
N GLU A 12 3.39 2.18 -8.41
CA GLU A 12 2.58 2.76 -9.50
C GLU A 12 1.41 3.59 -8.95
N ALA A 13 0.79 3.17 -7.84
CA ALA A 13 -0.27 3.93 -7.18
C ALA A 13 0.26 5.22 -6.53
N LEU A 14 1.42 5.15 -5.87
CA LEU A 14 2.07 6.30 -5.24
C LEU A 14 2.53 7.32 -6.28
N GLU A 15 3.07 6.88 -7.42
CA GLU A 15 3.45 7.74 -8.55
C GLU A 15 2.27 8.51 -9.16
N ARG A 16 1.06 7.96 -9.05
CA ARG A 16 -0.18 8.58 -9.53
C ARG A 16 -0.93 9.36 -8.46
N SER A 17 -0.42 9.39 -7.24
CA SER A 17 -1.02 10.13 -6.13
C SER A 17 -0.46 11.55 -6.05
N ASP A 18 -1.21 12.45 -5.41
CA ASP A 18 -0.74 13.81 -5.13
C ASP A 18 0.21 13.89 -3.91
N LEU A 19 0.69 12.73 -3.41
CA LEU A 19 1.61 12.68 -2.29
C LEU A 19 2.97 13.27 -2.66
N SER A 20 3.58 13.98 -1.72
CA SER A 20 4.96 14.40 -1.85
C SER A 20 5.90 13.19 -1.92
N GLN A 21 7.11 13.38 -2.44
CA GLN A 21 8.12 12.31 -2.48
C GLN A 21 8.42 11.72 -1.10
N VAL A 22 8.35 12.55 -0.04
CA VAL A 22 8.58 12.11 1.35
C VAL A 22 7.44 11.21 1.83
N GLU A 23 6.19 11.61 1.60
CA GLU A 23 5.01 10.83 1.98
C GLU A 23 4.96 9.50 1.21
N SER A 24 5.21 9.53 -0.09
CA SER A 24 5.28 8.33 -0.92
C SER A 24 6.33 7.34 -0.41
N LYS A 25 7.50 7.82 -0.03
CA LYS A 25 8.55 6.98 0.54
C LYS A 25 8.14 6.37 1.89
N GLN A 26 7.50 7.16 2.76
CA GLN A 26 7.02 6.67 4.06
C GLN A 26 5.94 5.59 3.89
N VAL A 27 5.02 5.76 2.95
CA VAL A 27 3.99 4.75 2.66
C VAL A 27 4.62 3.48 2.08
N GLU A 28 5.58 3.60 1.16
CA GLU A 28 6.30 2.44 0.62
C GLU A 28 7.08 1.67 1.71
N GLU A 29 7.77 2.37 2.60
CA GLU A 29 8.50 1.76 3.72
C GLU A 29 7.54 1.06 4.69
N LEU A 30 6.43 1.70 5.05
CA LEU A 30 5.42 1.10 5.92
C LEU A 30 4.86 -0.19 5.33
N LEU A 31 4.49 -0.18 4.05
CA LEU A 31 3.92 -1.36 3.38
C LEU A 31 4.94 -2.49 3.26
N LYS A 32 6.23 -2.18 3.03
CA LYS A 32 7.30 -3.18 3.09
C LYS A 32 7.47 -3.79 4.48
N THR A 33 7.41 -2.98 5.54
CA THR A 33 7.47 -3.49 6.91
C THR A 33 6.29 -4.41 7.19
N LEU A 34 5.09 -4.06 6.75
CA LEU A 34 3.91 -4.88 6.97
C LEU A 34 3.98 -6.22 6.21
N LEU A 35 4.58 -6.26 5.01
CA LEU A 35 4.81 -7.50 4.26
C LEU A 35 5.76 -8.49 4.95
N THR A 36 6.48 -8.08 6.00
CA THR A 36 7.30 -9.02 6.79
C THR A 36 6.44 -9.96 7.65
N ASN A 37 5.21 -9.53 7.99
CA ASN A 37 4.30 -10.27 8.87
C ASN A 37 2.95 -10.59 8.21
N HIS A 38 2.69 -10.06 7.02
CA HIS A 38 1.43 -10.19 6.32
C HIS A 38 1.64 -10.52 4.84
N THR A 39 0.69 -11.25 4.28
CA THR A 39 0.61 -11.50 2.84
C THR A 39 0.08 -10.28 2.09
N PRO A 40 0.42 -10.12 0.80
CA PRO A 40 -0.15 -9.07 -0.05
C PRO A 40 -1.70 -9.04 -0.03
N GLU A 41 -2.33 -10.21 0.02
CA GLU A 41 -3.78 -10.36 0.07
C GLU A 41 -4.37 -9.82 1.39
N GLU A 42 -3.74 -10.10 2.53
CA GLU A 42 -4.15 -9.57 3.83
C GLU A 42 -4.02 -8.04 3.89
N LEU A 43 -2.91 -7.50 3.40
CA LEU A 43 -2.70 -6.05 3.36
C LEU A 43 -3.69 -5.35 2.43
N SER A 44 -3.98 -5.94 1.28
CA SER A 44 -4.97 -5.40 0.35
C SER A 44 -6.35 -5.29 1.02
N ARG A 45 -6.75 -6.30 1.81
CA ARG A 45 -8.01 -6.25 2.57
C ARG A 45 -7.99 -5.19 3.67
N LEU A 46 -6.89 -5.06 4.39
CA LEU A 46 -6.74 -4.03 5.43
C LEU A 46 -6.82 -2.63 4.83
N LEU A 47 -6.14 -2.38 3.70
CA LEU A 47 -6.19 -1.09 3.00
C LEU A 47 -7.60 -0.78 2.50
N LEU A 48 -8.31 -1.76 1.93
CA LEU A 48 -9.72 -1.58 1.52
C LEU A 48 -10.63 -1.26 2.72
N GLY A 49 -10.42 -1.91 3.87
CA GLY A 49 -11.17 -1.65 5.10
C GLY A 49 -10.95 -0.26 5.70
N ILE A 50 -9.82 0.40 5.38
CA ILE A 50 -9.57 1.79 5.78
C ILE A 50 -10.32 2.78 4.86
N ILE A 51 -10.53 2.40 3.59
CA ILE A 51 -11.19 3.26 2.60
C ILE A 51 -12.73 3.14 2.67
N GLU A 52 -13.25 1.95 3.00
CA GLU A 52 -14.70 1.67 3.12
C GLU A 52 -15.49 2.67 4.00
N PRO A 53 -14.98 3.10 5.18
CA PRO A 53 -15.65 4.09 6.03
C PRO A 53 -15.72 5.50 5.42
N MET A 54 -14.89 5.82 4.41
CA MET A 54 -14.86 7.14 3.77
C MET A 54 -15.91 7.30 2.67
N HIS A 55 -16.66 6.25 2.33
CA HIS A 55 -17.66 6.22 1.27
C HIS A 55 -19.12 6.13 1.77
N LYS A 56 -19.38 6.41 3.07
CA LYS A 56 -20.74 6.50 3.64
C LYS A 56 -21.10 7.91 4.08
#